data_AF-A0A526RKP2-F1
#
_entry.id   AF-A0A526RKP2-F1
#
_cell.length_a   1.000
_cell.length_b   1.000
_cell.length_c   1.000
_cell.angle_alpha   90.00
_cell.angle_beta   90.00
_cell.angle_gamma   90.00
#
_symmetry.space_group_name_H-M   'P 1'
#
loop_
_entity.id
_entity.type
_entity.pdbx_description
1 polymer ?
#
loop_
_entity_poly.entity_id
_entity_poly.type
_entity_poly.pdbx_seq_one_letter_code
_entity_poly.pdbx_strand_id
1 'polypeptide(L)'
;ARHDAYWASLTLRPGAKGLSTDVCVPISRLAECVTETEADIAEIGLVAPIVGHAGDGNFHTLVLMDVNDPKEIARCEEFVARLNMRAIAMDGTCTGEHGIGQGKVGFLRHELGHGVEVMRTIKQALDPLNIMNPGKILPRVGH
;
A
#
# COMPACT_ATOMS: atom_id res chain seq x y z
N ALA A 1 8.32 -16.27 8.07
CA ALA A 1 8.87 -15.33 7.06
C ALA A 1 8.36 -13.90 7.30
N ARG A 2 7.18 -13.48 6.81
CA ARG A 2 6.68 -12.09 7.01
C ARG A 2 6.38 -11.72 8.47
N HIS A 3 5.85 -12.67 9.25
CA HIS A 3 5.61 -12.47 10.68
C HIS A 3 6.90 -12.19 11.47
N ASP A 4 7.96 -12.94 11.19
CA ASP A 4 9.26 -12.77 11.85
C ASP A 4 9.94 -11.47 11.40
N ALA A 5 9.81 -11.12 10.12
CA ALA A 5 10.31 -9.86 9.57
C ALA A 5 9.65 -8.64 10.25
N TYR A 6 8.36 -8.73 10.62
CA TYR A 6 7.69 -7.67 11.36
C TYR A 6 8.34 -7.42 12.72
N TRP A 7 8.52 -8.47 13.52
CA TRP A 7 9.13 -8.35 14.85
C TRP A 7 10.59 -7.92 14.78
N ALA A 8 11.36 -8.47 13.84
CA ALA A 8 12.74 -8.06 13.61
C ALA A 8 12.83 -6.56 13.24
N SER A 9 11.94 -6.09 12.37
CA SER A 9 11.91 -4.69 11.94
C SER A 9 11.62 -3.73 13.09
N LEU A 10 10.70 -4.07 14.01
CA LEU A 10 10.42 -3.23 15.19
C LEU A 10 11.66 -3.00 16.07
N THR A 11 12.65 -3.90 16.06
CA THR A 11 13.89 -3.71 16.83
C THR A 11 14.81 -2.64 16.23
N LEU A 12 14.65 -2.30 14.95
CA LEU A 12 15.45 -1.25 14.28
C LEU A 12 15.13 0.15 14.83
N ARG A 13 13.94 0.33 15.40
CA ARG A 13 13.53 1.58 16.05
C ARG A 13 12.61 1.30 17.24
N PRO A 14 13.18 1.05 18.43
CA PRO A 14 12.39 0.77 19.63
C PRO A 14 11.35 1.86 19.93
N GLY A 15 10.12 1.45 20.22
CA GLY A 15 8.99 2.36 20.52
C GLY A 15 8.16 2.77 19.29
N ALA A 16 8.67 2.60 18.07
CA ALA A 16 7.90 2.85 16.85
C ALA A 16 6.82 1.79 16.60
N LYS A 17 5.84 2.14 15.75
CA LYS A 17 4.84 1.21 15.20
C LYS A 17 5.12 0.97 13.72
N GLY A 18 4.88 -0.26 13.27
CA GLY A 18 5.04 -0.64 11.87
C GLY A 18 3.73 -0.50 11.09
N LEU A 19 3.76 0.28 10.00
CA LEU A 19 2.74 0.27 8.96
C LEU A 19 3.18 -0.69 7.85
N SER A 20 2.46 -1.81 7.74
CA SER A 20 2.70 -2.80 6.68
C SER A 20 2.00 -2.35 5.39
N THR A 21 2.74 -2.32 4.29
CA THR A 21 2.17 -2.16 2.94
C THR A 21 2.91 -3.06 1.95
N ASP A 22 2.27 -3.28 0.81
CA ASP A 22 2.70 -4.18 -0.24
C ASP A 22 2.38 -3.60 -1.63
N VAL A 23 3.23 -3.90 -2.60
CA VAL A 23 2.93 -3.67 -4.02
C VAL A 23 3.45 -4.84 -4.84
N CYS A 24 2.95 -4.99 -6.06
CA CYS A 24 3.51 -5.95 -7.00
C CYS A 24 3.74 -5.26 -8.34
N VAL A 25 4.82 -5.62 -9.03
CA VAL A 25 5.17 -5.12 -10.37
C VAL A 25 5.57 -6.30 -11.24
N PRO A 26 5.57 -6.15 -12.58
CA PRO A 26 6.16 -7.16 -13.45
C PRO A 26 7.57 -7.53 -12.96
N ILE A 27 7.90 -8.83 -12.92
CA ILE A 27 9.17 -9.33 -12.38
C ILE A 27 10.38 -8.64 -13.03
N SER A 28 10.27 -8.30 -14.32
CA SER A 28 11.29 -7.55 -15.07
C SER A 28 11.54 -6.12 -14.56
N ARG A 29 10.62 -5.55 -13.79
CA ARG A 29 10.69 -4.21 -13.17
C ARG A 29 10.92 -4.27 -11.65
N LEU A 30 10.94 -5.45 -11.04
CA LEU A 30 11.04 -5.59 -9.58
C LEU A 30 12.29 -4.91 -9.01
N ALA A 31 13.46 -5.18 -9.61
CA ALA A 31 14.72 -4.60 -9.14
C ALA A 31 14.70 -3.05 -9.20
N GLU A 32 14.21 -2.50 -10.31
CA GLU A 32 14.06 -1.06 -10.50
C GLU A 32 13.12 -0.44 -9.45
N CYS A 33 11.94 -1.04 -9.25
CA CYS A 33 10.95 -0.54 -8.29
C CYS A 33 11.48 -0.57 -6.85
N VAL A 34 12.20 -1.63 -6.47
CA VAL A 34 12.85 -1.74 -5.15
C VAL A 34 13.92 -0.66 -5.00
N THR A 35 14.82 -0.50 -5.99
CA THR A 35 15.88 0.52 -5.92
C THR A 35 15.33 1.94 -5.83
N GLU A 36 14.29 2.29 -6.60
CA GLU A 36 13.62 3.59 -6.47
C GLU A 36 12.94 3.76 -5.11
N THR A 37 12.39 2.68 -4.55
CA THR A 37 11.75 2.71 -3.23
C THR A 37 12.79 2.90 -2.12
N GLU A 38 13.95 2.24 -2.20
CA GLU A 38 15.05 2.44 -1.26
C GLU A 38 15.58 3.88 -1.29
N ALA A 39 15.72 4.46 -2.48
CA ALA A 39 16.12 5.86 -2.64
C ALA A 39 15.10 6.83 -2.01
N ASP A 40 13.80 6.60 -2.25
CA ASP A 40 12.71 7.39 -1.66
C ASP A 40 12.74 7.32 -0.12
N ILE A 41 12.87 6.11 0.46
CA ILE A 41 12.99 5.90 1.91
C ILE A 41 14.17 6.70 2.50
N ALA A 42 15.31 6.69 1.82
CA ALA A 42 16.51 7.41 2.25
C ALA A 42 16.32 8.93 2.19
N GLU A 43 15.71 9.44 1.11
CA GLU A 43 15.47 10.87 0.90
C GLU A 43 14.58 11.48 2.00
N ILE A 44 13.52 10.78 2.39
CA ILE A 44 12.57 11.23 3.42
C ILE A 44 12.97 10.90 4.86
N GLY A 45 14.07 10.16 5.02
CA GLY A 45 14.61 9.76 6.32
C GLY A 45 13.69 8.85 7.12
N LEU A 46 13.04 7.88 6.46
CA LEU A 46 12.23 6.86 7.13
C LEU A 46 13.04 5.58 7.40
N VAL A 47 12.60 4.80 8.38
CA VAL A 47 13.07 3.41 8.55
C VAL A 47 11.98 2.50 8.03
N ALA A 48 12.17 1.93 6.84
CA ALA A 48 11.17 1.09 6.18
C ALA A 48 11.81 -0.14 5.53
N PRO A 49 12.05 -1.23 6.28
CA PRO A 49 12.65 -2.43 5.72
C PRO A 49 11.80 -3.03 4.59
N ILE A 50 12.49 -3.53 3.57
CA ILE A 50 11.89 -4.17 2.40
C ILE A 50 12.07 -5.68 2.50
N VAL A 51 10.99 -6.43 2.30
CA VAL A 51 11.02 -7.90 2.13
C VAL A 51 10.11 -8.28 0.97
N GLY A 52 10.45 -9.29 0.18
CA GLY A 52 9.60 -9.63 -0.96
C GLY A 52 9.72 -11.07 -1.42
N HIS A 53 8.75 -11.46 -2.24
CA HIS A 53 8.75 -12.72 -2.97
C HIS A 53 9.19 -12.40 -4.40
N ALA A 54 10.48 -12.55 -4.69
CA ALA A 54 11.00 -12.19 -6.00
C ALA A 54 10.35 -12.98 -7.16
N GLY A 55 9.82 -14.17 -6.88
CA GLY A 55 9.24 -15.07 -7.88
C GLY A 55 7.89 -14.63 -8.47
N ASP A 56 7.17 -13.71 -7.81
CA ASP A 56 5.87 -13.21 -8.28
C ASP A 56 5.84 -11.68 -8.44
N GLY A 57 6.97 -10.99 -8.20
CA GLY A 57 7.08 -9.54 -8.35
C GLY A 57 6.55 -8.73 -7.17
N ASN A 58 6.15 -9.40 -6.08
CA ASN A 58 5.61 -8.76 -4.89
C ASN A 58 6.71 -8.41 -3.87
N PHE A 59 6.67 -7.18 -3.35
CA PHE A 59 7.44 -6.81 -2.17
C PHE A 59 6.61 -5.99 -1.19
N HIS A 60 7.10 -5.96 0.04
CA HIS A 60 6.53 -5.33 1.19
C HIS A 60 7.49 -4.32 1.75
N THR A 61 6.94 -3.24 2.28
CA THR A 61 7.69 -2.29 3.12
C THR A 61 7.02 -2.21 4.47
N LEU A 62 7.80 -2.30 5.55
CA LEU A 62 7.30 -2.06 6.90
C LEU A 62 7.76 -0.69 7.41
N VAL A 63 6.94 0.33 7.22
CA VAL A 63 7.30 1.71 7.59
C VAL A 63 7.21 1.89 9.11
N LEU A 64 8.32 2.22 9.76
CA LEU A 64 8.38 2.43 11.21
C LEU A 64 8.21 3.91 11.55
N MET A 65 7.18 4.22 12.32
CA MET A 65 6.83 5.59 12.72
C MET A 65 6.46 5.73 14.19
N ASP A 66 6.71 6.91 14.75
CA ASP A 66 6.05 7.37 15.97
C ASP A 66 4.65 7.88 15.64
N VAL A 67 3.65 7.15 16.11
CA VAL A 67 2.23 7.50 15.89
C VAL A 67 1.76 8.71 16.72
N ASN A 68 2.62 9.26 17.57
CA ASN A 68 2.36 10.49 18.31
C ASN A 68 2.96 11.73 17.61
N ASP A 69 3.72 11.55 16.51
CA ASP A 69 4.23 12.64 15.69
C ASP A 69 3.42 12.78 14.38
N PRO A 70 2.53 13.77 14.27
CA PRO A 70 1.72 14.00 13.07
C PRO A 70 2.55 14.25 11.80
N LYS A 71 3.76 14.82 11.93
CA LYS A 71 4.63 15.07 10.77
C LYS A 71 5.22 13.76 10.25
N GLU A 72 5.51 12.84 11.15
CA GLU A 72 5.99 11.53 10.75
C GLU A 72 4.89 10.69 10.12
N ILE A 73 3.66 10.73 10.67
CA ILE A 73 2.49 10.12 10.03
C ILE A 73 2.32 10.65 8.59
N ALA A 74 2.35 11.98 8.41
CA ALA A 74 2.23 12.59 7.07
C ALA A 74 3.32 12.11 6.10
N ARG A 75 4.59 12.06 6.53
CA ARG A 75 5.69 11.52 5.70
C ARG A 75 5.47 10.06 5.31
N CYS A 76 4.97 9.24 6.24
CA CYS A 76 4.64 7.84 5.97
C CYS A 76 3.49 7.72 4.96
N GLU A 77 2.43 8.52 5.09
CA GLU A 77 1.30 8.52 4.16
C GLU A 77 1.73 8.96 2.76
N GLU A 78 2.55 10.02 2.66
CA GLU A 78 3.12 10.47 1.39
C GLU A 78 4.01 9.42 0.73
N PHE A 79 4.86 8.75 1.51
CA PHE A 79 5.69 7.64 1.03
C PHE A 79 4.84 6.50 0.48
N VAL A 80 3.83 6.05 1.23
CA VAL A 80 2.93 4.98 0.80
C VAL A 80 2.18 5.38 -0.48
N ALA A 81 1.76 6.65 -0.60
CA ALA A 81 1.14 7.15 -1.81
C ALA A 81 2.07 7.11 -3.02
N ARG A 82 3.34 7.55 -2.87
CA ARG A 82 4.35 7.47 -3.93
C ARG A 82 4.66 6.02 -4.31
N LEU A 83 4.81 5.13 -3.34
CA LEU A 83 5.04 3.70 -3.57
C LEU A 83 3.91 3.07 -4.40
N ASN A 84 2.65 3.33 -4.02
CA ASN A 84 1.50 2.79 -4.75
C ASN A 84 1.44 3.33 -6.19
N MET A 85 1.67 4.64 -6.37
CA MET A 85 1.67 5.25 -7.70
C MET A 85 2.86 4.79 -8.57
N ARG A 86 4.03 4.57 -7.97
CA ARG A 86 5.21 3.98 -8.64
C ARG A 86 4.87 2.60 -9.18
N ALA A 87 4.30 1.73 -8.36
CA ALA A 87 3.91 0.39 -8.79
C ALA A 87 2.89 0.43 -9.95
N ILE A 88 1.86 1.27 -9.84
CA ILE A 88 0.86 1.46 -10.91
C ILE A 88 1.52 1.98 -12.20
N ALA A 89 2.43 2.95 -12.11
CA ALA A 89 3.15 3.49 -13.27
C ALA A 89 4.09 2.46 -13.95
N MET A 90 4.43 1.38 -13.25
CA MET A 90 5.22 0.26 -13.76
C MET A 90 4.36 -0.91 -14.25
N ASP A 91 3.08 -0.67 -14.57
CA ASP A 91 2.08 -1.70 -14.93
C ASP A 91 1.88 -2.77 -13.83
N GLY A 92 2.12 -2.38 -12.58
CA GLY A 92 1.89 -3.19 -11.39
C GLY A 92 0.57 -2.90 -10.69
N THR A 93 0.46 -3.35 -9.44
CA THR A 93 -0.69 -3.13 -8.56
C THR A 93 -0.27 -2.46 -7.26
N CYS A 94 -1.14 -1.57 -6.78
CA CYS A 94 -0.97 -0.95 -5.46
C CYS A 94 -1.18 -1.95 -4.31
N THR A 95 -1.59 -3.19 -4.56
CA THR A 95 -1.68 -4.25 -3.54
C THR A 95 -1.44 -5.63 -4.14
N GLY A 96 -0.43 -6.34 -3.66
CA GLY A 96 -0.18 -7.72 -4.08
C GLY A 96 -1.13 -8.72 -3.41
N GLU A 97 -1.34 -8.57 -2.10
CA GLU A 97 -2.08 -9.54 -1.28
C GLU A 97 -2.92 -8.91 -0.14
N HIS A 98 -2.65 -7.68 0.30
CA HIS A 98 -3.36 -7.11 1.48
C HIS A 98 -4.74 -6.54 1.14
N GLY A 99 -5.00 -6.30 -0.14
CA GLY A 99 -6.23 -5.71 -0.65
C GLY A 99 -6.33 -4.20 -0.42
N ILE A 100 -7.46 -3.64 -0.82
CA ILE A 100 -7.65 -2.18 -0.88
C ILE A 100 -8.02 -1.57 0.48
N GLY A 101 -8.88 -2.25 1.25
CA GLY A 101 -9.30 -1.78 2.57
C GLY A 101 -9.86 -0.35 2.53
N GLN A 102 -9.45 0.48 3.50
CA GLN A 102 -9.67 1.94 3.45
C GLN A 102 -8.43 2.68 2.96
N GLY A 103 -7.25 2.19 3.34
CA GLY A 103 -5.97 2.87 3.10
C GLY A 103 -5.59 2.99 1.63
N LYS A 104 -6.08 2.10 0.75
CA LYS A 104 -5.72 2.12 -0.68
C LYS A 104 -6.87 2.47 -1.63
N VAL A 105 -8.04 2.83 -1.09
CA VAL A 105 -9.23 3.16 -1.92
C VAL A 105 -8.95 4.27 -2.93
N GLY A 106 -8.10 5.24 -2.57
CA GLY A 106 -7.71 6.34 -3.45
C GLY A 106 -6.96 5.90 -4.71
N PHE A 107 -6.26 4.75 -4.67
CA PHE A 107 -5.44 4.27 -5.79
C PHE A 107 -6.21 3.36 -6.74
N LEU A 108 -7.36 2.80 -6.31
CA LEU A 108 -8.09 1.79 -7.08
C LEU A 108 -8.52 2.29 -8.47
N ARG A 109 -8.89 3.57 -8.61
CA ARG A 109 -9.24 4.15 -9.91
C ARG A 109 -8.01 4.38 -10.79
N HIS A 110 -6.86 4.68 -10.21
CA HIS A 110 -5.62 4.79 -10.97
C HIS A 110 -5.21 3.43 -11.54
N GLU A 111 -5.41 2.36 -10.78
CA GLU A 111 -5.09 1.00 -11.21
C GLU A 111 -6.11 0.40 -12.18
N LEU A 112 -7.41 0.48 -11.88
CA LEU A 112 -8.46 -0.23 -12.62
C LEU A 112 -9.27 0.64 -13.58
N GLY A 113 -9.08 1.96 -13.56
CA GLY A 113 -9.83 2.89 -14.41
C GLY A 113 -11.35 2.70 -14.29
N HIS A 114 -12.00 2.44 -15.42
CA HIS A 114 -13.45 2.21 -15.51
C HIS A 114 -13.93 0.88 -14.90
N GLY A 115 -13.01 -0.02 -14.51
CA GLY A 115 -13.36 -1.25 -13.79
C GLY A 115 -14.02 -0.98 -12.44
N VAL A 116 -13.73 0.18 -11.84
CA VAL A 116 -14.31 0.60 -10.55
C VAL A 116 -15.83 0.76 -10.63
N GLU A 117 -16.37 1.22 -11.76
CA GLU A 117 -17.81 1.33 -12.01
C GLU A 117 -18.48 -0.03 -12.06
N VAL A 118 -17.84 -1.03 -12.68
CA VAL A 118 -18.35 -2.40 -12.72
C VAL A 118 -18.42 -2.99 -11.31
N MET A 119 -17.35 -2.84 -10.54
CA MET A 119 -17.33 -3.28 -9.13
C MET A 119 -18.43 -2.59 -8.30
N ARG A 120 -18.67 -1.29 -8.56
CA ARG A 120 -19.73 -0.52 -7.90
C ARG A 120 -21.12 -1.02 -8.26
N THR A 121 -21.37 -1.32 -9.53
CA THR A 121 -22.64 -1.90 -9.98
C THR A 121 -22.92 -3.23 -9.29
N ILE A 122 -21.91 -4.11 -9.20
CA ILE A 122 -22.01 -5.39 -8.48
C ILE A 122 -22.32 -5.14 -6.99
N LYS A 123 -21.57 -4.24 -6.35
CA LYS A 123 -21.78 -3.89 -4.93
C LYS A 123 -23.21 -3.40 -4.68
N GLN A 124 -23.73 -2.51 -5.53
CA GLN A 124 -25.07 -1.95 -5.37
C GLN A 124 -26.16 -3.01 -5.61
N ALA A 125 -25.96 -3.94 -6.55
CA ALA A 125 -26.89 -5.03 -6.80
C ALA A 125 -26.99 -6.00 -5.60
N LEU A 126 -25.86 -6.26 -4.92
CA LEU A 126 -25.80 -7.17 -3.78
C LEU A 126 -26.12 -6.50 -2.44
N ASP A 127 -25.80 -5.21 -2.29
CA ASP A 127 -25.96 -4.44 -1.06
C ASP A 127 -26.64 -3.09 -1.32
N PRO A 128 -27.93 -3.09 -1.71
CA PRO A 128 -28.61 -1.86 -2.08
C PRO A 128 -28.74 -0.85 -0.93
N LEU A 129 -28.68 -1.32 0.32
CA LEU A 129 -28.72 -0.49 1.53
C LEU A 129 -27.32 -0.05 2.02
N ASN A 130 -26.25 -0.50 1.35
CA ASN A 130 -24.86 -0.19 1.69
C ASN A 130 -24.50 -0.51 3.16
N ILE A 131 -25.00 -1.62 3.70
CA ILE A 131 -24.76 -2.03 5.10
C ILE A 131 -23.57 -2.99 5.24
N MET A 132 -23.15 -3.63 4.15
CA MET A 132 -22.02 -4.56 4.13
C MET A 132 -20.70 -3.80 3.98
N ASN A 133 -20.15 -3.34 5.11
CA ASN A 133 -18.81 -2.75 5.23
C ASN A 133 -18.62 -1.44 4.41
N PRO A 134 -19.42 -0.40 4.67
CA PRO A 134 -19.45 0.82 3.87
C PRO A 134 -18.12 1.58 3.89
N GLY A 135 -17.75 2.12 2.73
CA GLY A 135 -16.54 2.93 2.56
C GLY A 135 -15.22 2.16 2.58
N LYS A 136 -15.26 0.82 2.49
CA LYS A 136 -14.07 -0.01 2.22
C LYS A 136 -14.10 -0.52 0.78
N ILE A 137 -12.93 -0.73 0.21
CA ILE A 137 -12.65 -1.19 -1.16
C ILE A 137 -13.07 -0.18 -2.23
N LEU A 138 -14.29 0.33 -2.20
CA LEU A 138 -14.79 1.29 -3.17
C LEU A 138 -14.85 2.70 -2.58
N PRO A 139 -14.52 3.75 -3.37
CA PRO A 139 -14.70 5.13 -2.96
C PRO A 139 -16.16 5.38 -2.59
N ARG A 140 -16.41 6.10 -1.49
CA ARG A 140 -17.77 6.54 -1.15
C ARG A 140 -18.37 7.29 -2.33
N VAL A 141 -19.65 7.03 -2.62
CA VAL A 141 -20.43 7.90 -3.51
C VAL A 141 -20.58 9.23 -2.76
N GLY A 142 -20.30 10.36 -3.42
CA GLY A 142 -20.17 11.66 -2.76
C GLY A 142 -21.35 12.06 -1.86
N HIS A 143 -20.99 12.74 -0.78
CA HIS A 143 -21.72 13.90 -0.27
C HIS A 143 -20.83 15.13 -0.51
#